data_AF-A0A165CTX7-F1
#
_entry.id   AF-A0A165CTX7-F1
#
_cell.length_a   1.000
_cell.length_b   1.000
_cell.length_c   1.000
_cell.angle_alpha   90.00
_cell.angle_beta   90.00
_cell.angle_gamma   90.00
#
_symmetry.space_group_name_H-M   'P 1'
#
loop_
_entity.id
_entity.type
_entity.pdbx_description
1 polymer ?
#
loop_
_entity_poly.entity_id
_entity_poly.type
_entity_poly.pdbx_seq_one_letter_code
_entity_poly.pdbx_strand_id
1 'polypeptide(L)'
;MGANQSTSQTDEKVFASETPIQFSQDVVNQLADHLASPETPPERQSSIDAHIRSRIQTELARLRAEEEQVKAEIERALEKENLDRERSMAGEEEGEGGAGGVKSSAALMGDLEEVRQKVERYNARHELEGYSEVHGKGEAVVSCYKKHATAPLDCWREVSDFKASVAQIEQRYVHSLQ
;
A
#
# COMPACT_ATOMS: atom_id res chain seq x y z
N MET A 1 60.23 -35.56 39.69
CA MET A 1 60.62 -34.63 38.61
C MET A 1 61.18 -35.48 37.47
N GLY A 2 60.49 -35.56 36.33
CA GLY A 2 60.92 -36.33 35.16
C GLY A 2 59.83 -36.37 34.11
N ALA A 3 59.83 -35.36 33.24
CA ALA A 3 58.87 -35.17 32.16
C ALA A 3 59.36 -35.87 30.89
N ASN A 4 58.53 -36.75 30.31
CA ASN A 4 58.78 -37.31 28.98
C ASN A 4 57.58 -36.99 28.09
N GLN A 5 57.89 -36.30 26.99
CA GLN A 5 57.00 -35.68 26.03
C GLN A 5 56.32 -36.72 25.13
N SER A 6 55.04 -36.48 24.80
CA SER A 6 54.27 -37.23 23.82
C SER A 6 54.42 -36.60 22.43
N THR A 7 55.14 -37.26 21.53
CA THR A 7 55.10 -36.96 20.09
C THR A 7 53.98 -37.80 19.45
N SER A 8 52.98 -37.13 18.87
CA SER A 8 51.96 -37.78 18.06
C SER A 8 52.55 -38.16 16.70
N GLN A 9 52.92 -39.42 16.54
CA GLN A 9 53.21 -39.97 15.22
C GLN A 9 51.91 -40.02 14.40
N THR A 10 51.85 -39.25 13.33
CA THR A 10 50.82 -39.38 12.29
C THR A 10 51.10 -40.67 11.52
N ASP A 11 50.29 -41.70 11.75
CA ASP A 11 50.27 -42.93 10.94
C ASP A 11 49.76 -42.60 9.53
N GLU A 12 50.66 -42.30 8.60
CA GLU A 12 50.34 -42.16 7.19
C GLU A 12 50.17 -43.56 6.57
N LYS A 13 48.91 -44.00 6.42
CA LYS A 13 48.60 -45.28 5.77
C LYS A 13 48.78 -45.17 4.26
N VAL A 14 49.96 -45.53 3.78
CA VAL A 14 50.24 -45.70 2.34
C VAL A 14 49.78 -47.08 1.90
N PHE A 15 48.70 -47.15 1.11
CA PHE A 15 48.23 -48.38 0.50
C PHE A 15 48.92 -48.57 -0.86
N ALA A 16 49.83 -49.54 -0.96
CA ALA A 16 50.38 -49.98 -2.24
C ALA A 16 49.54 -51.14 -2.79
N SER A 17 49.10 -51.05 -4.04
CA SER A 17 48.40 -52.15 -4.71
C SER A 17 49.38 -53.30 -5.02
N GLU A 18 49.13 -54.50 -4.47
CA GLU A 18 50.00 -55.68 -4.64
C GLU A 18 49.97 -56.30 -6.06
N THR A 19 49.06 -55.85 -6.94
CA THR A 19 48.99 -56.30 -8.34
C THR A 19 49.67 -55.30 -9.27
N PRO A 20 50.57 -55.73 -10.19
CA PRO A 20 51.18 -54.83 -11.17
C PRO A 20 50.10 -54.30 -12.13
N ILE A 21 49.71 -53.04 -11.95
CA ILE A 21 48.78 -52.35 -12.83
C ILE A 21 49.55 -51.99 -14.11
N GLN A 22 49.40 -52.78 -15.15
CA GLN A 22 49.91 -52.42 -16.47
C GLN A 22 48.86 -51.59 -17.20
N PHE A 23 49.20 -50.34 -17.51
CA PHE A 23 48.40 -49.52 -18.40
C PHE A 23 48.80 -49.80 -19.85
N SER A 24 47.83 -49.79 -20.77
CA SER A 24 48.13 -49.82 -22.20
C SER A 24 48.95 -48.59 -22.60
N GLN A 25 49.95 -48.77 -23.47
CA GLN A 25 50.79 -47.65 -23.94
C GLN A 25 49.98 -46.48 -24.50
N ASP A 26 48.83 -46.73 -25.11
CA ASP A 26 47.94 -45.68 -25.61
C ASP A 26 47.43 -44.75 -24.50
N VAL A 27 47.14 -45.28 -23.31
CA VAL A 27 46.67 -44.48 -22.16
C VAL A 27 47.81 -43.67 -21.57
N VAL A 28 49.01 -44.28 -21.49
CA VAL A 28 50.22 -43.60 -21.02
C VAL A 28 50.59 -42.45 -21.97
N ASN A 29 50.48 -42.67 -23.28
CA ASN A 29 50.72 -41.65 -24.30
C ASN A 29 49.69 -40.52 -24.22
N GLN A 30 48.40 -40.83 -24.09
CA GLN A 30 47.35 -39.82 -23.92
C GLN A 30 47.56 -38.96 -22.66
N LEU A 31 48.00 -39.57 -21.54
CA LEU A 31 48.33 -38.85 -20.31
C LEU A 31 49.57 -37.97 -20.49
N ALA A 32 50.60 -38.46 -21.18
CA ALA A 32 51.81 -37.69 -21.49
C ALA A 32 51.52 -36.50 -22.41
N ASP A 33 50.67 -36.67 -23.42
CA ASP A 33 50.21 -35.61 -24.31
C ASP A 33 49.38 -34.56 -23.55
N HIS A 34 48.57 -35.00 -22.58
CA HIS A 34 47.81 -34.13 -21.68
C HIS A 34 48.68 -33.32 -20.69
N LEU A 35 49.91 -33.78 -20.37
CA LEU A 35 50.85 -33.00 -19.56
C LEU A 35 51.50 -31.87 -20.38
N ALA A 36 51.60 -32.04 -21.70
CA ALA A 36 52.14 -31.04 -22.62
C ALA A 36 51.11 -29.96 -23.01
N SER A 37 49.81 -30.28 -22.98
CA SER A 37 48.72 -29.32 -23.20
C SER A 37 47.77 -29.28 -22.00
N PRO A 38 47.80 -28.22 -21.17
CA PRO A 38 46.91 -28.09 -20.01
C PRO A 38 45.45 -27.78 -20.39
N GLU A 39 45.13 -27.67 -21.68
CA GLU A 39 43.80 -27.31 -22.17
C GLU A 39 42.89 -28.55 -22.26
N THR A 40 41.65 -28.40 -21.77
CA THR A 40 40.65 -29.47 -21.84
C THR A 40 40.23 -29.72 -23.29
N PRO A 41 40.26 -30.97 -23.78
CA PRO A 41 39.88 -31.26 -25.17
C PRO A 41 38.41 -30.88 -25.43
N PRO A 42 38.07 -30.44 -26.65
CA PRO A 42 36.76 -29.88 -26.97
C PRO A 42 35.60 -30.86 -26.72
N GLU A 43 35.83 -32.16 -26.90
CA GLU A 43 34.83 -33.20 -26.59
C GLU A 43 34.50 -33.23 -25.09
N ARG A 44 35.53 -33.17 -24.23
CA ARG A 44 35.35 -33.12 -22.77
C ARG A 44 34.61 -31.83 -22.38
N GLN A 45 34.98 -30.70 -22.96
CA GLN A 45 34.30 -29.43 -22.71
C GLN A 45 32.81 -29.51 -23.08
N SER A 46 32.47 -30.10 -24.23
CA SER A 46 31.08 -30.26 -24.66
C SER A 46 30.25 -31.11 -23.69
N SER A 47 30.83 -32.18 -23.13
CA SER A 47 30.17 -33.04 -22.15
C SER A 47 29.94 -32.34 -20.81
N ILE A 48 30.92 -31.54 -20.37
CA ILE A 48 30.83 -30.71 -19.17
C ILE A 48 29.75 -29.64 -19.36
N ASP A 49 29.76 -28.92 -20.48
CA ASP A 49 28.76 -27.91 -20.80
C ASP A 49 27.34 -28.48 -20.86
N ALA A 50 27.18 -29.68 -21.44
CA ALA A 50 25.88 -30.36 -21.48
C ALA A 50 25.39 -30.70 -20.07
N HIS A 51 26.28 -31.20 -19.20
CA HIS A 51 25.94 -31.49 -17.80
C HIS A 51 25.60 -30.21 -17.02
N ILE A 52 26.36 -29.13 -17.21
CA ILE A 52 26.10 -27.84 -16.60
C ILE A 52 24.73 -27.31 -17.04
N ARG A 53 24.43 -27.32 -18.35
CA ARG A 53 23.11 -26.89 -18.87
C ARG A 53 21.97 -27.72 -18.28
N SER A 54 22.14 -29.05 -18.19
CA SER A 54 21.14 -29.92 -17.58
C SER A 54 20.90 -29.55 -16.12
N ARG A 55 21.97 -29.32 -15.34
CA ARG A 55 21.85 -28.93 -13.93
C ARG A 55 21.17 -27.56 -13.78
N ILE A 56 21.55 -26.58 -14.60
CA ILE A 56 20.92 -25.25 -14.62
C ILE A 56 19.43 -25.38 -14.92
N GLN A 57 19.03 -26.22 -15.89
CA GLN A 57 17.62 -26.42 -16.22
C GLN A 57 16.84 -27.03 -15.06
N THR A 58 17.41 -28.03 -14.37
CA THR A 58 16.79 -28.64 -13.18
C THR A 58 16.63 -27.63 -12.05
N GLU A 59 17.66 -26.84 -11.76
CA GLU A 59 17.60 -25.80 -10.72
C GLU A 59 16.62 -24.68 -11.10
N LEU A 60 16.56 -24.26 -12.36
CA LEU A 60 15.58 -23.28 -12.83
C LEU A 60 14.14 -23.79 -12.70
N ALA A 61 13.90 -25.07 -13.01
CA ALA A 61 12.58 -25.68 -12.85
C ALA A 61 12.18 -25.72 -11.36
N ARG A 62 13.13 -26.07 -10.48
CA ARG A 62 12.94 -26.05 -9.03
C ARG A 62 12.61 -24.64 -8.51
N LEU A 63 13.39 -23.63 -8.90
CA LEU A 63 13.17 -22.25 -8.46
C LEU A 63 11.80 -21.72 -8.90
N ARG A 64 11.34 -22.05 -10.11
CA ARG A 64 9.99 -21.65 -10.58
C ARG A 64 8.88 -22.27 -9.75
N ALA A 65 9.03 -23.54 -9.33
CA ALA A 65 8.06 -24.20 -8.46
C ALA A 65 8.04 -23.57 -7.05
N GLU A 66 9.21 -23.24 -6.50
CA GLU A 66 9.31 -22.52 -5.23
C GLU A 66 8.71 -21.11 -5.33
N GLU A 67 8.93 -20.37 -6.43
CA GLU A 67 8.30 -19.07 -6.67
C GLU A 67 6.78 -19.14 -6.77
N GLU A 68 6.23 -20.16 -7.45
CA GLU A 68 4.78 -20.37 -7.54
C GLU A 68 4.18 -20.67 -6.17
N GLN A 69 4.85 -21.50 -5.36
CA GLN A 69 4.43 -21.78 -4.00
C GLN A 69 4.42 -20.50 -3.14
N VAL A 70 5.49 -19.70 -3.19
CA VAL A 70 5.58 -18.44 -2.43
C VAL A 70 4.49 -17.46 -2.88
N LYS A 71 4.20 -17.36 -4.18
CA LYS A 71 3.10 -16.53 -4.68
C LYS A 71 1.75 -16.99 -4.14
N ALA A 72 1.47 -18.29 -4.17
CA ALA A 72 0.23 -18.83 -3.62
C ALA A 72 0.10 -18.59 -2.10
N GLU A 73 1.20 -18.67 -1.35
CA GLU A 73 1.23 -18.35 0.08
C GLU A 73 0.99 -16.85 0.33
N ILE A 74 1.58 -15.97 -0.48
CA ILE A 74 1.34 -14.52 -0.41
C ILE A 74 -0.12 -14.18 -0.74
N GLU A 75 -0.68 -14.75 -1.81
CA GLU A 75 -2.08 -14.56 -2.19
C GLU A 75 -3.01 -14.99 -1.07
N ARG A 76 -2.79 -16.18 -0.49
CA ARG A 76 -3.56 -16.68 0.64
C ARG A 76 -3.43 -15.79 1.89
N ALA A 77 -2.23 -15.26 2.16
CA ALA A 77 -1.99 -14.36 3.27
C ALA A 77 -2.72 -13.02 3.07
N LEU A 78 -2.69 -12.46 1.86
CA LEU A 78 -3.41 -11.25 1.48
C LEU A 78 -4.92 -11.44 1.52
N GLU A 79 -5.44 -12.57 1.04
CA GLU A 79 -6.87 -12.91 1.15
C GLU A 79 -7.29 -12.97 2.61
N LYS A 80 -6.50 -13.64 3.45
CA LYS A 80 -6.76 -13.71 4.88
C LYS A 80 -6.70 -12.33 5.54
N GLU A 81 -5.69 -11.52 5.23
CA GLU A 81 -5.57 -10.15 5.75
C GLU A 81 -6.75 -9.30 5.30
N ASN A 82 -7.18 -9.40 4.04
CA ASN A 82 -8.35 -8.69 3.53
C ASN A 82 -9.61 -9.14 4.27
N LEU A 83 -9.81 -10.44 4.52
CA LEU A 83 -10.95 -10.94 5.30
C LEU A 83 -10.89 -10.51 6.76
N ASP A 84 -9.72 -10.52 7.40
CA ASP A 84 -9.52 -10.05 8.78
C ASP A 84 -9.71 -8.53 8.88
N ARG A 85 -9.30 -7.79 7.84
CA ARG A 85 -9.54 -6.35 7.70
C ARG A 85 -11.01 -6.08 7.46
N GLU A 86 -11.69 -6.83 6.60
CA GLU A 86 -13.13 -6.72 6.42
C GLU A 86 -13.91 -7.08 7.68
N ARG A 87 -13.50 -8.10 8.43
CA ARG A 87 -14.10 -8.49 9.73
C ARG A 87 -13.90 -7.42 10.80
N SER A 88 -12.69 -6.86 10.92
CA SER A 88 -12.42 -5.75 11.84
C SER A 88 -13.16 -4.48 11.43
N MET A 89 -13.34 -4.24 10.14
CA MET A 89 -14.12 -3.11 9.60
C MET A 89 -15.64 -3.35 9.67
N ALA A 90 -16.08 -4.61 9.69
CA ALA A 90 -17.48 -5.02 9.81
C ALA A 90 -17.96 -5.11 11.27
N GLY A 91 -17.07 -4.94 12.25
CA GLY A 91 -17.43 -4.81 13.66
C GLY A 91 -17.88 -6.12 14.30
N GLU A 92 -17.06 -7.18 14.25
CA GLU A 92 -17.15 -8.23 15.26
C GLU A 92 -16.68 -7.64 16.60
N GLU A 93 -17.64 -7.24 17.43
CA GLU A 93 -17.47 -6.71 18.78
C GLU A 93 -16.89 -7.75 19.75
N GLU A 94 -15.68 -7.49 20.26
CA GLU A 94 -15.34 -7.66 21.67
C GLU A 94 -14.33 -6.56 22.06
N GLY A 95 -14.80 -5.42 22.57
CA GLY A 95 -13.90 -4.42 23.16
C GLY A 95 -14.45 -3.00 23.18
N GLU A 96 -14.81 -2.54 24.37
CA GLU A 96 -15.10 -1.15 24.70
C GLU A 96 -14.03 -0.17 24.20
N GLY A 97 -14.49 0.95 23.63
CA GLY A 97 -13.76 2.21 23.66
C GLY A 97 -12.75 2.43 22.53
N GLY A 98 -13.21 2.97 21.40
CA GLY A 98 -12.31 3.48 20.38
C GLY A 98 -13.03 4.10 19.19
N ALA A 99 -13.33 5.40 19.28
CA ALA A 99 -13.75 6.20 18.15
C ALA A 99 -12.68 6.14 17.04
N GLY A 100 -12.99 5.52 15.91
CA GLY A 100 -12.09 5.50 14.76
C GLY A 100 -12.16 4.30 13.82
N GLY A 101 -13.25 3.53 13.81
CA GLY A 101 -13.50 2.52 12.77
C GLY A 101 -14.35 3.13 11.67
N VAL A 102 -13.80 3.26 10.46
CA VAL A 102 -14.57 3.63 9.26
C VAL A 102 -15.72 2.64 9.11
N LYS A 103 -16.92 3.10 9.48
CA LYS A 103 -18.14 2.30 9.53
C LYS A 103 -18.43 1.75 8.13
N SER A 104 -18.94 0.52 8.05
CA SER A 104 -19.29 -0.14 6.79
C SER A 104 -20.14 0.76 5.86
N SER A 105 -20.15 0.48 4.55
CA SER A 105 -20.88 1.28 3.55
C SER A 105 -22.34 1.60 3.94
N ALA A 106 -23.02 0.68 4.63
CA ALA A 106 -24.39 0.89 5.11
C ALA A 106 -24.48 1.90 6.26
N ALA A 107 -23.56 1.86 7.21
CA ALA A 107 -23.49 2.81 8.31
C ALA A 107 -23.01 4.21 7.82
N LEU A 108 -22.12 4.25 6.82
CA LEU A 108 -21.79 5.49 6.11
C LEU A 108 -23.01 6.09 5.41
N MET A 109 -23.84 5.29 4.72
CA MET A 109 -25.07 5.80 4.12
C MET A 109 -26.05 6.35 5.16
N GLY A 110 -26.17 5.69 6.32
CA GLY A 110 -26.98 6.18 7.44
C GLY A 110 -26.47 7.52 7.98
N ASP A 111 -25.17 7.62 8.23
CA ASP A 111 -24.53 8.86 8.68
C ASP A 111 -24.67 9.98 7.63
N LEU A 112 -24.56 9.66 6.34
CA LEU A 112 -24.71 10.62 5.23
C LEU A 112 -26.15 11.16 5.15
N GLU A 113 -27.14 10.30 5.34
CA GLU A 113 -28.55 10.68 5.37
C GLU A 113 -28.88 11.53 6.60
N GLU A 114 -28.29 11.21 7.77
CA GLU A 114 -28.43 12.03 8.98
C GLU A 114 -27.83 13.43 8.78
N VAL A 115 -26.63 13.52 8.21
CA VAL A 115 -25.97 14.81 7.90
C VAL A 115 -26.81 15.60 6.90
N ARG A 116 -27.31 14.96 5.84
CA ARG A 116 -28.19 15.58 4.86
C ARG A 116 -29.45 16.14 5.52
N GLN A 117 -30.11 15.35 6.37
CA GLN A 117 -31.33 15.78 7.06
C GLN A 117 -31.06 16.94 8.02
N LYS A 118 -29.89 16.95 8.68
CA LYS A 118 -29.48 18.03 9.58
C LYS A 118 -29.20 19.34 8.82
N VAL A 119 -28.58 19.25 7.65
CA VAL A 119 -28.35 20.39 6.75
C VAL A 119 -29.67 20.92 6.18
N GLU A 120 -30.57 20.04 5.73
CA GLU A 120 -31.88 20.44 5.23
C GLU A 120 -32.72 21.13 6.31
N ARG A 121 -32.71 20.61 7.56
CA ARG A 121 -33.37 21.28 8.70
C ARG A 121 -32.74 22.62 9.05
N TYR A 122 -31.42 22.74 8.96
CA TYR A 122 -30.71 23.99 9.22
C TYR A 122 -31.03 25.05 8.16
N ASN A 123 -30.94 24.68 6.88
CA ASN A 123 -31.29 25.56 5.77
C ASN A 123 -32.76 25.96 5.79
N ALA A 124 -33.67 25.03 6.05
CA ALA A 124 -35.11 25.35 6.16
C ALA A 124 -35.40 26.32 7.31
N ARG A 125 -34.74 26.18 8.47
CA ARG A 125 -34.87 27.16 9.57
C ARG A 125 -34.32 28.53 9.16
N HIS A 126 -33.16 28.55 8.51
CA HIS A 126 -32.52 29.79 8.07
C HIS A 126 -33.32 30.52 6.97
N GLU A 127 -33.95 29.77 6.06
CA GLU A 127 -34.79 30.30 4.98
C GLU A 127 -36.12 30.87 5.51
N LEU A 128 -36.63 30.31 6.63
CA LEU A 128 -37.84 30.78 7.29
C LEU A 128 -37.64 31.99 8.23
N GLU A 129 -36.43 32.21 8.79
CA GLU A 129 -36.21 33.18 9.90
C GLU A 129 -35.89 34.65 9.51
N GLY A 130 -36.12 35.04 8.25
CA GLY A 130 -36.12 36.47 7.86
C GLY A 130 -35.38 36.80 6.57
N TYR A 131 -34.78 35.81 5.90
CA TYR A 131 -34.07 36.04 4.63
C TYR A 131 -35.01 36.60 3.54
N SER A 132 -36.26 36.14 3.49
CA SER A 132 -37.28 36.65 2.57
C SER A 132 -37.65 38.12 2.84
N GLU A 133 -37.67 38.55 4.10
CA GLU A 133 -37.96 39.94 4.49
C GLU A 133 -36.81 40.87 4.07
N VAL A 134 -35.55 40.44 4.26
CA VAL A 134 -34.38 41.18 3.79
C VAL A 134 -34.33 41.25 2.27
N HIS A 135 -34.68 40.17 1.57
CA HIS A 135 -34.78 40.15 0.12
C HIS A 135 -35.80 41.16 -0.39
N GLY A 136 -37.01 41.19 0.19
CA GLY A 136 -38.05 42.17 -0.16
C GLY A 136 -37.62 43.62 0.07
N LYS A 137 -36.91 43.90 1.18
CA LYS A 137 -36.34 45.24 1.45
C LYS A 137 -35.21 45.59 0.46
N GLY A 138 -34.41 44.61 0.05
CA GLY A 138 -33.39 44.77 -0.99
C GLY A 138 -33.99 45.11 -2.36
N GLU A 139 -35.08 44.43 -2.75
CA GLU A 139 -35.82 44.75 -3.98
C GLU A 139 -36.43 46.16 -3.93
N ALA A 140 -36.91 46.61 -2.78
CA ALA A 140 -37.43 47.97 -2.60
C ALA A 140 -36.35 49.04 -2.82
N VAL A 141 -35.13 48.81 -2.30
CA VAL A 141 -33.97 49.68 -2.54
C VAL A 141 -33.63 49.74 -4.04
N VAL A 142 -33.56 48.60 -4.70
CA VAL A 142 -33.28 48.51 -6.15
C VAL A 142 -34.37 49.21 -6.96
N SER A 143 -35.64 49.03 -6.59
CA SER A 143 -36.79 49.69 -7.21
C SER A 143 -36.72 51.21 -7.04
N CYS A 144 -36.35 51.70 -5.85
CA CYS A 144 -36.20 53.12 -5.61
C CYS A 144 -35.08 53.72 -6.46
N TYR A 145 -33.89 53.11 -6.49
CA TYR A 145 -32.78 53.62 -7.30
C TYR A 145 -33.07 53.60 -8.81
N LYS A 146 -33.84 52.62 -9.28
CA LYS A 146 -34.30 52.59 -10.68
C LYS A 146 -35.24 53.75 -11.02
N LYS A 147 -36.08 54.17 -10.08
CA LYS A 147 -37.02 55.30 -10.25
C LYS A 147 -36.31 56.65 -10.11
N HIS A 148 -35.30 56.74 -9.23
CA HIS A 148 -34.57 57.96 -8.90
C HIS A 148 -33.11 57.90 -9.40
N ALA A 149 -32.92 57.64 -10.71
CA ALA A 149 -31.59 57.43 -11.30
C ALA A 149 -30.65 58.65 -11.19
N THR A 150 -31.19 59.87 -11.17
CA THR A 150 -30.42 61.13 -11.03
C THR A 150 -30.43 61.71 -9.62
N ALA A 151 -31.21 61.13 -8.70
CA ALA A 151 -31.39 61.59 -7.32
C ALA A 151 -31.35 60.42 -6.33
N PRO A 152 -30.23 59.69 -6.23
CA PRO A 152 -30.13 58.50 -5.38
C PRO A 152 -30.29 58.81 -3.87
N LEU A 153 -30.10 60.06 -3.44
CA LEU A 153 -30.28 60.46 -2.05
C LEU A 153 -31.73 60.39 -1.57
N ASP A 154 -32.71 60.36 -2.49
CA ASP A 154 -34.14 60.24 -2.13
C ASP A 154 -34.48 58.85 -1.55
N CYS A 155 -33.66 57.83 -1.86
CA CYS A 155 -33.85 56.43 -1.46
C CYS A 155 -33.23 56.07 -0.10
N TRP A 156 -32.89 57.07 0.73
CA TRP A 156 -32.19 56.85 2.00
C TRP A 156 -33.01 56.02 2.99
N ARG A 157 -34.34 56.11 2.93
CA ARG A 157 -35.25 55.42 3.85
C ARG A 157 -35.26 53.92 3.58
N GLU A 158 -35.40 53.52 2.32
CA GLU A 158 -35.35 52.13 1.87
C GLU A 158 -33.99 51.50 2.22
N VAL A 159 -32.91 52.25 2.05
CA VAL A 159 -31.55 51.80 2.40
C VAL A 159 -31.38 51.64 3.91
N SER A 160 -31.93 52.56 4.71
CA SER A 160 -31.91 52.47 6.17
C SER A 160 -32.68 51.25 6.65
N ASP A 161 -33.86 50.99 6.09
CA ASP A 161 -34.71 49.86 6.46
C ASP A 161 -34.07 48.52 6.06
N PHE A 162 -33.43 48.46 4.88
CA PHE A 162 -32.65 47.31 4.46
C PHE A 162 -31.47 47.05 5.43
N LYS A 163 -30.68 48.07 5.74
CA LYS A 163 -29.55 47.95 6.70
C LYS A 163 -30.00 47.48 8.08
N ALA A 164 -31.11 48.00 8.58
CA ALA A 164 -31.68 47.58 9.86
C ALA A 164 -32.10 46.10 9.84
N SER A 165 -32.71 45.64 8.75
CA SER A 165 -33.10 44.23 8.60
C SER A 165 -31.93 43.27 8.48
N VAL A 166 -30.86 43.67 7.77
CA VAL A 166 -29.61 42.89 7.68
C VAL A 166 -28.95 42.81 9.05
N ALA A 167 -28.83 43.92 9.77
CA ALA A 167 -28.22 43.94 11.10
C ALA A 167 -28.95 43.03 12.11
N GLN A 168 -30.28 42.92 12.03
CA GLN A 168 -31.05 42.01 12.87
C GLN A 168 -30.75 40.54 12.56
N ILE A 169 -30.61 40.16 11.29
CA ILE A 169 -30.25 38.79 10.90
C ILE A 169 -28.81 38.48 11.28
N GLU A 170 -27.88 39.40 11.02
CA GLU A 170 -26.47 39.24 11.41
C GLU A 170 -26.33 39.06 12.93
N GLN A 171 -27.08 39.82 13.74
CA GLN A 171 -27.09 39.65 15.19
C GLN A 171 -27.60 38.26 15.62
N ARG A 172 -28.70 37.77 15.03
CA ARG A 172 -29.21 36.42 15.31
C ARG A 172 -28.23 35.34 14.88
N TYR A 173 -27.60 35.50 13.72
CA TYR A 173 -26.59 34.58 13.21
C TYR A 173 -25.39 34.52 14.15
N VAL A 174 -24.83 35.66 14.55
CA VAL A 174 -23.72 35.72 15.50
C VAL A 174 -24.10 35.09 16.85
N HIS A 175 -25.31 35.35 17.35
CA HIS A 175 -25.81 34.72 18.59
C HIS A 175 -26.02 33.20 18.45
N SER A 176 -26.30 32.69 17.24
CA SER A 176 -26.44 31.25 17.01
C SER A 176 -25.11 30.48 16.98
N LEU A 177 -23.99 31.19 16.90
CA LEU A 177 -22.63 30.62 16.87
C LEU A 177 -21.96 30.56 18.25
N GLN A 178 -22.54 31.21 19.28
CA GLN A 178 -22.09 31.16 20.67
C GLN A 178 -22.79 30.03 21.44
#